data_AF-A0A2H5X8X0-F1
#
_entry.id   AF-A0A2H5X8X0-F1
#
_cell.length_a   1.000
_cell.length_b   1.000
_cell.length_c   1.000
_cell.angle_alpha   90.00
_cell.angle_beta   90.00
_cell.angle_gamma   90.00
#
_symmetry.space_group_name_H-M   'P 1'
#
loop_
_entity.id
_entity.type
_entity.pdbx_description
1 polymer ?
#
loop_
_entity_poly.entity_id
_entity_poly.type
_entity_poly.pdbx_seq_one_letter_code
_entity_poly.pdbx_strand_id
1 'polypeptide(L)'
;MGRRPKRDNAAAAASARQTATTVRRSRKKAAPEPPIAPEALTEPVATPYITGTTQGQEVARMVLETVAQMPYPGVGLRTIAGILRGETRANWLSYIARTENWGALFPNSLASVEAFLKDLVRTGYIEGKHFVRLTERGQRVLDGGEEPPTPRRSLAVVPRTLRPLLWKLLLLRARLVNERKAPGLLKDEVLLQLLEKRPTKPSELKRLRGVGAFIANELGKDILRVIREFQQQAANASPSDDAETL
;
A
#
# COMPACT_ATOMS: atom_id res chain seq x y z
N MET A 1 75.99 25.44 28.51
CA MET A 1 75.24 24.22 28.90
C MET A 1 74.41 23.82 27.69
N GLY A 2 74.43 22.64 27.08
CA GLY A 2 75.05 21.33 27.23
C GLY A 2 74.51 20.53 26.03
N ARG A 3 75.28 19.55 25.54
CA ARG A 3 75.23 18.99 24.18
C ARG A 3 74.04 18.03 23.90
N ARG A 4 73.70 17.90 22.60
CA ARG A 4 73.23 16.73 21.78
C ARG A 4 73.47 15.31 22.36
N PRO A 5 73.01 14.16 21.76
CA PRO A 5 72.07 13.89 20.63
C PRO A 5 71.15 12.61 20.76
N LYS A 6 70.29 12.42 19.74
CA LYS A 6 69.83 11.20 19.01
C LYS A 6 70.25 9.79 19.50
N ARG A 7 69.29 8.84 19.55
CA ARG A 7 69.47 7.44 19.10
C ARG A 7 68.15 6.69 18.86
N ASP A 8 68.13 6.01 17.71
CA ASP A 8 67.14 5.06 17.20
C ASP A 8 67.25 3.69 17.91
N ASN A 9 66.15 2.91 17.92
CA ASN A 9 66.07 1.44 17.75
C ASN A 9 64.65 0.97 18.13
N ALA A 10 63.83 0.45 17.20
CA ALA A 10 63.88 -0.87 16.55
C ALA A 10 63.15 -1.98 17.35
N ALA A 11 62.43 -2.82 16.58
CA ALA A 11 61.89 -4.15 16.88
C ALA A 11 60.43 -4.27 17.39
N ALA A 12 59.55 -4.70 16.46
CA ALA A 12 58.68 -5.89 16.56
C ALA A 12 57.58 -5.78 15.48
N ALA A 13 57.83 -6.16 14.21
CA ALA A 13 57.72 -7.53 13.70
C ALA A 13 56.39 -8.22 14.04
N ALA A 14 55.34 -7.96 13.24
CA ALA A 14 54.15 -8.82 13.19
C ALA A 14 54.24 -9.73 11.96
N SER A 15 54.65 -10.97 12.23
CA SER A 15 54.81 -12.09 11.30
C SER A 15 53.52 -12.49 10.61
N ALA A 16 53.62 -12.69 9.30
CA ALA A 16 52.83 -13.67 8.58
C ALA A 16 53.30 -15.09 8.91
N ARG A 17 52.37 -16.03 9.17
CA ARG A 17 52.39 -17.41 8.63
C ARG A 17 51.21 -18.25 9.15
N GLN A 18 50.46 -18.76 8.17
CA GLN A 18 50.06 -20.16 8.00
C GLN A 18 49.49 -20.92 9.21
N THR A 19 48.23 -21.35 9.07
CA THR A 19 47.89 -22.78 9.23
C THR A 19 46.72 -23.13 8.33
N ALA A 20 46.99 -24.05 7.40
CA ALA A 20 45.99 -24.83 6.69
C ALA A 20 46.09 -26.26 7.23
N THR A 21 45.00 -26.80 7.76
CA THR A 21 44.86 -28.26 7.94
C THR A 21 43.38 -28.65 8.09
N THR A 22 42.88 -29.30 7.04
CA THR A 22 42.10 -30.56 7.10
C THR A 22 40.69 -30.52 7.71
N VAL A 23 39.69 -30.15 6.90
CA VAL A 23 38.30 -30.56 7.14
C VAL A 23 38.01 -31.86 6.36
N ARG A 24 37.77 -32.89 7.15
CA ARG A 24 37.45 -34.27 6.81
C ARG A 24 36.17 -34.34 5.97
N ARG A 25 36.27 -34.89 4.75
CA ARG A 25 35.13 -35.30 3.91
C ARG A 25 34.32 -36.38 4.63
N SER A 26 33.10 -36.05 5.07
CA SER A 26 32.03 -37.02 5.27
C SER A 26 31.03 -36.87 4.13
N ARG A 27 31.09 -37.82 3.17
CA ARG A 27 30.06 -38.02 2.13
C ARG A 27 28.75 -38.37 2.84
N LYS A 28 27.82 -37.42 2.91
CA LYS A 28 26.40 -37.73 3.14
C LYS A 28 25.71 -37.80 1.78
N LYS A 29 25.12 -38.96 1.54
CA LYS A 29 24.43 -39.45 0.35
C LYS A 29 23.37 -38.43 -0.11
N ALA A 30 23.50 -37.96 -1.35
CA ALA A 30 22.51 -37.10 -2.01
C ALA A 30 21.22 -37.91 -2.25
N ALA A 31 20.11 -37.42 -1.69
CA ALA A 31 18.77 -37.78 -2.13
C ALA A 31 18.39 -36.83 -3.28
N PRO A 32 17.68 -37.30 -4.32
CA PRO A 32 17.31 -36.46 -5.46
C PRO A 32 16.30 -35.39 -5.02
N GLU A 33 16.62 -34.12 -5.31
CA GLU A 33 15.71 -32.99 -5.18
C GLU A 33 14.49 -33.22 -6.10
N PRO A 34 13.25 -33.01 -5.62
CA PRO A 34 12.10 -32.99 -6.49
C PRO A 34 12.14 -31.75 -7.39
N PRO A 35 11.65 -31.83 -8.63
CA PRO A 35 11.69 -30.73 -9.58
C PRO A 35 10.90 -29.54 -9.04
N ILE A 36 11.57 -28.39 -8.95
CA ILE A 36 10.96 -27.09 -8.67
C ILE A 36 10.04 -26.79 -9.86
N ALA A 37 8.74 -26.99 -9.66
CA ALA A 37 7.73 -26.47 -10.57
C ALA A 37 7.90 -24.95 -10.66
N PRO A 38 7.81 -24.34 -11.85
CA PRO A 38 7.86 -22.89 -11.97
C PRO A 38 6.66 -22.33 -11.17
N GLU A 39 6.96 -21.59 -10.10
CA GLU A 39 5.95 -20.83 -9.37
C GLU A 39 5.21 -19.96 -10.38
N ALA A 40 3.97 -20.37 -10.62
CA ALA A 40 3.04 -19.69 -11.48
C ALA A 40 2.96 -18.23 -11.07
N LEU A 41 3.09 -17.36 -12.07
CA LEU A 41 2.57 -16.01 -12.06
C LEU A 41 1.23 -16.01 -11.32
N THR A 42 1.24 -15.52 -10.10
CA THR A 42 0.03 -15.32 -9.32
C THR A 42 -0.69 -14.16 -9.97
N GLU A 43 -1.55 -14.48 -10.93
CA GLU A 43 -2.54 -13.54 -11.40
C GLU A 43 -3.32 -13.04 -10.17
N PRO A 44 -3.50 -11.72 -10.01
CA PRO A 44 -4.34 -11.21 -8.95
C PRO A 44 -5.74 -11.77 -9.19
N VAL A 45 -6.25 -12.56 -8.25
CA VAL A 45 -7.66 -12.95 -8.18
C VAL A 45 -8.46 -11.67 -7.92
N ALA A 46 -8.70 -10.92 -8.98
CA ALA A 46 -9.61 -9.79 -9.01
C ALA A 46 -11.00 -10.38 -8.81
N THR A 47 -11.52 -10.26 -7.59
CA THR A 47 -12.94 -10.51 -7.31
C THR A 47 -13.72 -9.38 -7.98
N PRO A 48 -14.54 -9.64 -9.02
CA PRO A 48 -15.00 -8.60 -9.94
C PRO A 48 -16.14 -7.71 -9.42
N TYR A 49 -16.56 -7.84 -8.15
CA TYR A 49 -17.85 -7.28 -7.71
C TYR A 49 -17.77 -5.99 -6.85
N ILE A 50 -16.58 -5.50 -6.50
CA ILE A 50 -16.43 -4.25 -5.72
C ILE A 50 -15.71 -3.16 -6.51
N THR A 51 -14.85 -3.55 -7.43
CA THR A 51 -14.06 -2.61 -8.23
C THR A 51 -14.85 -2.27 -9.47
N GLY A 52 -15.59 -1.16 -9.44
CA GLY A 52 -16.15 -0.61 -10.66
C GLY A 52 -15.02 -0.40 -11.66
N THR A 53 -15.22 -0.79 -12.93
CA THR A 53 -14.31 -0.40 -14.01
C THR A 53 -14.57 1.07 -14.29
N THR A 54 -14.08 1.94 -13.41
CA THR A 54 -14.10 3.38 -13.61
C THR A 54 -13.31 3.68 -14.88
N GLN A 55 -13.84 4.53 -15.76
CA GLN A 55 -13.16 4.89 -17.00
C GLN A 55 -11.75 5.40 -16.65
N GLY A 56 -10.73 4.96 -17.39
CA GLY A 56 -9.33 5.27 -17.06
C GLY A 56 -9.06 6.78 -16.89
N GLN A 57 -9.84 7.63 -17.56
CA GLN A 57 -9.81 9.08 -17.42
C GLN A 57 -10.21 9.58 -16.02
N GLU A 58 -11.21 8.99 -15.38
CA GLU A 58 -11.61 9.34 -14.01
C GLU A 58 -10.51 8.94 -13.01
N VAL A 59 -9.84 7.80 -13.26
CA VAL A 59 -8.66 7.38 -12.48
C VAL A 59 -7.56 8.41 -12.61
N ALA A 60 -7.27 8.85 -13.85
CA ALA A 60 -6.26 9.87 -14.09
C ALA A 60 -6.60 11.18 -13.38
N ARG A 61 -7.84 11.67 -13.49
CA ARG A 61 -8.29 12.88 -12.79
C ARG A 61 -8.12 12.76 -11.27
N MET A 62 -8.58 11.66 -10.67
CA MET A 62 -8.42 11.41 -9.23
C MET A 62 -6.95 11.42 -8.78
N VAL A 63 -6.07 10.87 -9.60
CA VAL A 63 -4.63 10.89 -9.34
C VAL A 63 -4.08 12.31 -9.41
N LEU A 64 -4.48 13.10 -10.41
CA LEU A 64 -4.07 14.50 -10.52
C LEU A 64 -4.57 15.34 -9.33
N GLU A 65 -5.82 15.15 -8.90
CA GLU A 65 -6.38 15.79 -7.68
C GLU A 65 -5.53 15.45 -6.45
N THR A 66 -5.11 14.19 -6.34
CA THR A 66 -4.28 13.72 -5.23
C THR A 66 -2.91 14.38 -5.25
N VAL A 67 -2.29 14.51 -6.43
CA VAL A 67 -1.00 15.21 -6.61
C VAL A 67 -1.14 16.69 -6.26
N ALA A 68 -2.23 17.35 -6.65
CA ALA A 68 -2.51 18.75 -6.34
C ALA A 68 -2.56 19.03 -4.84
N GLN A 69 -3.10 18.08 -4.06
CA GLN A 69 -3.24 18.19 -2.61
C GLN A 69 -1.95 17.85 -1.84
N MET A 70 -0.92 17.33 -2.51
CA MET A 70 0.34 16.98 -1.84
C MET A 70 1.17 18.23 -1.53
N PRO A 71 1.78 18.33 -0.33
CA PRO A 71 2.69 19.42 -0.04
C PRO A 71 3.94 19.33 -0.92
N TYR A 72 4.34 20.47 -1.48
CA TYR A 72 5.53 20.62 -2.29
C TYR A 72 6.52 21.61 -1.66
N PRO A 73 7.83 21.31 -1.61
CA PRO A 73 8.45 20.01 -1.93
C PRO A 73 8.27 19.00 -0.78
N GLY A 74 8.24 17.70 -1.08
CA GLY A 74 8.33 16.67 -0.04
C GLY A 74 7.79 15.28 -0.39
N VAL A 75 6.99 15.16 -1.44
CA VAL A 75 6.32 13.89 -1.78
C VAL A 75 6.78 13.36 -3.14
N GLY A 76 7.34 12.15 -3.14
CA GLY A 76 7.75 11.44 -4.36
C GLY A 76 6.69 10.51 -4.93
N LEU A 77 6.92 10.00 -6.14
CA LEU A 77 6.00 9.09 -6.86
C LEU A 77 5.64 7.85 -6.04
N ARG A 78 6.62 7.24 -5.39
CA ARG A 78 6.43 6.05 -4.53
C ARG A 78 5.47 6.32 -3.38
N THR A 79 5.55 7.52 -2.80
CA THR A 79 4.71 7.93 -1.68
C THR A 79 3.27 8.16 -2.16
N ILE A 80 3.08 8.86 -3.28
CA ILE A 80 1.75 9.05 -3.90
C ILE A 80 1.14 7.69 -4.26
N ALA A 81 1.90 6.79 -4.88
CA ALA A 81 1.43 5.43 -5.18
C ALA A 81 1.01 4.68 -3.91
N GLY A 82 1.79 4.82 -2.83
CA GLY A 82 1.47 4.23 -1.55
C GLY A 82 0.19 4.79 -0.92
N ILE A 83 -0.01 6.10 -0.99
CA ILE A 83 -1.24 6.76 -0.51
C ILE A 83 -2.44 6.25 -1.31
N LEU A 84 -2.40 6.33 -2.63
CA LEU A 84 -3.51 5.88 -3.49
C LEU A 84 -3.83 4.39 -3.29
N ARG A 85 -2.81 3.57 -3.00
CA ARG A 85 -2.99 2.15 -2.72
C ARG A 85 -3.48 1.84 -1.29
N GLY A 86 -3.40 2.78 -0.37
CA GLY A 86 -3.81 2.54 1.01
C GLY A 86 -2.75 1.87 1.87
N GLU A 87 -1.47 2.09 1.56
CA GLU A 87 -0.36 1.60 2.38
C GLU A 87 -0.36 2.27 3.77
N THR A 88 -0.04 1.48 4.79
CA THR A 88 -0.22 1.85 6.20
C THR A 88 1.10 2.09 6.93
N ARG A 89 2.05 2.80 6.30
CA ARG A 89 3.35 3.10 6.91
C ARG A 89 3.25 4.29 7.87
N ALA A 90 3.91 4.21 9.02
CA ALA A 90 3.84 5.21 10.09
C ALA A 90 4.16 6.65 9.62
N ASN A 91 5.13 6.80 8.72
CA ASN A 91 5.56 8.11 8.19
C ASN A 91 4.53 8.76 7.25
N TRP A 92 3.43 8.08 6.90
CA TRP A 92 2.46 8.55 5.92
C TRP A 92 1.14 9.01 6.54
N LEU A 93 0.91 8.79 7.84
CA LEU A 93 -0.36 9.11 8.51
C LEU A 93 -0.72 10.60 8.41
N SER A 94 0.27 11.50 8.46
CA SER A 94 0.06 12.94 8.30
C SER A 94 -0.41 13.34 6.90
N TYR A 95 -0.04 12.57 5.87
CA TYR A 95 -0.53 12.77 4.49
C TYR A 95 -1.89 12.10 4.29
N ILE A 96 -2.09 10.92 4.87
CA ILE A 96 -3.35 10.16 4.80
C ILE A 96 -4.52 10.97 5.36
N ALA A 97 -4.31 11.70 6.47
CA ALA A 97 -5.33 12.56 7.06
C ALA A 97 -5.74 13.74 6.16
N ARG A 98 -4.95 14.07 5.13
CA ARG A 98 -5.18 15.22 4.23
C ARG A 98 -5.80 14.83 2.88
N THR A 99 -5.94 13.53 2.59
CA THR A 99 -6.42 13.05 1.30
C THR A 99 -7.63 12.15 1.43
N GLU A 100 -8.69 12.48 0.72
CA GLU A 100 -9.87 11.63 0.61
C GLU A 100 -9.64 10.40 -0.29
N ASN A 101 -8.58 10.44 -1.11
CA ASN A 101 -8.23 9.39 -2.07
C ASN A 101 -7.29 8.30 -1.50
N TRP A 102 -7.04 8.29 -0.19
CA TRP A 102 -6.23 7.22 0.42
C TRP A 102 -6.92 5.85 0.24
N GLY A 103 -6.21 4.89 -0.34
CA GLY A 103 -6.75 3.57 -0.64
C GLY A 103 -7.72 3.52 -1.83
N ALA A 104 -7.93 4.62 -2.57
CA ALA A 104 -8.88 4.64 -3.68
C ALA A 104 -8.54 3.65 -4.81
N LEU A 105 -7.25 3.30 -4.97
CA LEU A 105 -6.74 2.32 -5.94
C LEU A 105 -6.47 0.95 -5.29
N PHE A 106 -7.05 0.65 -4.14
CA PHE A 106 -7.13 -0.71 -3.64
C PHE A 106 -8.01 -1.56 -4.58
N PRO A 107 -7.68 -2.83 -4.92
CA PRO A 107 -6.58 -3.66 -4.40
C PRO A 107 -5.32 -3.71 -5.30
N ASN A 108 -5.19 -2.87 -6.34
CA ASN A 108 -4.11 -2.97 -7.35
C ASN A 108 -2.72 -3.13 -6.74
N SER A 109 -1.78 -3.86 -7.35
CA SER A 109 -0.42 -3.88 -6.80
C SER A 109 0.18 -2.48 -6.75
N LEU A 110 1.04 -2.22 -5.76
CA LEU A 110 1.79 -0.97 -5.69
C LEU A 110 2.57 -0.69 -6.99
N ALA A 111 3.19 -1.73 -7.56
CA ALA A 111 3.94 -1.62 -8.80
C ALA A 111 3.04 -1.17 -9.96
N SER A 112 1.79 -1.65 -10.02
CA SER A 112 0.80 -1.23 -11.01
C SER A 112 0.44 0.25 -10.86
N VAL A 113 0.24 0.73 -9.62
CA VAL A 113 -0.04 2.15 -9.34
C VAL A 113 1.16 3.03 -9.66
N GLU A 114 2.38 2.63 -9.30
CA GLU A 114 3.59 3.35 -9.68
C GLU A 114 3.80 3.42 -11.20
N ALA A 115 3.52 2.32 -11.90
CA ALA A 115 3.64 2.27 -13.34
C ALA A 115 2.63 3.22 -14.00
N PHE A 116 1.40 3.27 -13.50
CA PHE A 116 0.39 4.24 -13.91
C PHE A 116 0.86 5.70 -13.72
N LEU A 117 1.44 6.03 -12.56
CA LEU A 117 1.99 7.37 -12.34
C LEU A 117 3.14 7.69 -13.31
N LYS A 118 4.02 6.72 -13.59
CA LYS A 118 5.10 6.89 -14.59
C LYS A 118 4.54 7.14 -15.99
N ASP A 119 3.39 6.57 -16.34
CA ASP A 119 2.72 6.89 -17.60
C ASP A 119 2.29 8.36 -17.63
N LEU A 120 1.69 8.87 -16.53
CA LEU A 120 1.31 10.28 -16.43
C LEU A 120 2.51 11.22 -16.52
N VAL A 121 3.66 10.85 -15.94
CA VAL A 121 4.94 11.56 -16.11
C VAL A 121 5.34 11.60 -17.58
N ARG A 122 5.34 10.44 -18.25
CA ARG A 122 5.73 10.32 -19.65
C ARG A 122 4.83 11.13 -20.59
N THR A 123 3.55 11.23 -20.27
CA THR A 123 2.58 12.02 -21.05
C THR A 123 2.57 13.51 -20.67
N GLY A 124 3.35 13.91 -19.65
CA GLY A 124 3.56 15.31 -19.29
C GLY A 124 2.45 15.95 -18.46
N TYR A 125 1.63 15.18 -17.73
CA TYR A 125 0.62 15.74 -16.81
C TYR A 125 1.15 15.95 -15.39
N ILE A 126 2.16 15.16 -15.01
CA ILE A 126 2.89 15.32 -13.76
C ILE A 126 4.37 15.30 -14.07
N GLU A 127 5.18 15.88 -13.19
CA GLU A 127 6.63 15.83 -13.34
C GLU A 127 7.33 15.58 -12.01
N GLY A 128 8.60 15.17 -12.11
CA GLY A 128 9.43 14.82 -10.98
C GLY A 128 9.28 13.37 -10.51
N LYS A 129 10.31 12.90 -9.78
CA LYS A 129 10.39 11.55 -9.22
C LYS A 129 10.37 11.57 -7.69
N HIS A 130 11.24 12.40 -7.12
CA HIS A 130 11.40 12.58 -5.67
C HIS A 130 10.51 13.68 -5.12
N PHE A 131 10.20 14.69 -5.94
CA PHE A 131 9.25 15.75 -5.67
C PHE A 131 8.30 15.82 -6.85
N VAL A 132 7.10 15.30 -6.67
CA VAL A 132 6.09 15.26 -7.72
C VAL A 132 5.26 16.53 -7.64
N ARG A 133 4.98 17.12 -8.79
CA ARG A 133 4.03 18.23 -8.93
C ARG A 133 3.24 18.10 -10.23
N LEU A 134 2.14 18.82 -10.31
CA LEU A 134 1.40 18.99 -11.55
C LEU A 134 2.21 19.84 -12.53
N THR A 135 2.12 19.49 -13.80
CA THR A 135 2.51 20.41 -14.89
C THR A 135 1.34 21.35 -15.20
N GLU A 136 1.57 22.38 -16.02
CA GLU A 136 0.48 23.23 -16.54
C GLU A 136 -0.60 22.42 -17.25
N ARG A 137 -0.20 21.34 -17.93
CA ARG A 137 -1.11 20.43 -18.59
C ARG A 137 -1.96 19.64 -17.59
N GLY A 138 -1.34 19.13 -16.53
CA GLY A 138 -2.04 18.49 -15.42
C GLY A 138 -3.04 19.41 -14.75
N GLN A 139 -2.66 20.68 -14.56
CA GLN A 139 -3.54 21.69 -13.96
C GLN A 139 -4.76 21.97 -14.85
N ARG A 140 -4.58 22.13 -16.18
CA ARG A 140 -5.68 22.34 -17.12
C ARG A 140 -6.73 21.23 -17.10
N VAL A 141 -6.33 19.98 -16.88
CA VAL A 141 -7.29 18.86 -16.72
C VAL A 141 -8.16 19.02 -15.48
N LEU A 142 -7.60 19.53 -14.38
CA LEU A 142 -8.32 19.79 -13.14
C LEU A 142 -9.24 21.01 -13.26
N ASP A 143 -8.80 22.05 -13.98
CA ASP A 143 -9.58 23.25 -14.23
C ASP A 143 -10.71 23.03 -15.27
N GLY A 144 -10.78 21.84 -15.87
CA GLY A 144 -11.78 21.48 -16.89
C GLY A 144 -11.45 22.00 -18.30
N GLY A 145 -10.25 22.53 -18.52
CA GLY A 145 -9.78 23.03 -19.81
C GLY A 145 -9.20 21.98 -20.76
N GLU A 146 -8.92 20.77 -20.28
CA GLU A 146 -8.44 19.64 -21.10
C GLU A 146 -9.07 18.33 -20.62
N GLU A 147 -9.29 17.37 -21.52
CA GLU A 147 -9.73 16.03 -21.14
C GLU A 147 -8.62 15.26 -20.41
N PRO A 148 -8.96 14.42 -19.42
CA PRO A 148 -7.96 13.58 -18.76
C PRO A 148 -7.32 12.61 -19.76
N PRO A 149 -6.04 12.25 -19.56
CA PRO A 149 -5.40 11.26 -20.41
C PRO A 149 -6.14 9.93 -20.31
N THR A 150 -6.28 9.23 -21.44
CA THR A 150 -6.71 7.84 -21.46
C THR A 150 -5.51 6.96 -21.10
N PRO A 151 -5.41 6.45 -19.87
CA PRO A 151 -4.25 5.69 -19.45
C PRO A 151 -4.20 4.36 -20.21
N ARG A 152 -2.98 3.91 -20.52
CA ARG A 152 -2.78 2.60 -21.15
C ARG A 152 -3.10 1.43 -20.21
N ARG A 153 -3.06 1.70 -18.90
CA ARG A 153 -3.26 0.71 -17.84
C ARG A 153 -4.61 0.96 -17.18
N SER A 154 -5.43 -0.07 -17.15
CA SER A 154 -6.64 -0.09 -16.32
C SER A 154 -6.24 -0.40 -14.88
N LEU A 155 -6.79 0.36 -13.94
CA LEU A 155 -6.64 0.11 -12.51
C LEU A 155 -8.03 -0.07 -11.91
N ALA A 156 -8.14 -1.01 -10.99
CA ALA A 156 -9.31 -1.16 -10.15
C ALA A 156 -9.50 0.07 -9.27
N VAL A 157 -10.75 0.49 -9.06
CA VAL A 157 -11.07 1.62 -8.19
C VAL A 157 -12.13 1.21 -7.17
N VAL A 158 -11.93 1.64 -5.93
CA VAL A 158 -12.96 1.50 -4.90
C VAL A 158 -13.99 2.63 -5.04
N PRO A 159 -15.29 2.30 -5.18
CA PRO A 159 -16.36 3.28 -5.28
C PRO A 159 -16.32 4.28 -4.12
N ARG A 160 -16.60 5.56 -4.41
CA ARG A 160 -16.61 6.65 -3.40
C ARG A 160 -17.46 6.29 -2.18
N THR A 161 -18.59 5.62 -2.39
CA THR A 161 -19.51 5.17 -1.33
C THR A 161 -18.88 4.18 -0.35
N LEU A 162 -17.90 3.36 -0.78
CA LEU A 162 -17.23 2.36 0.05
C LEU A 162 -15.90 2.84 0.63
N ARG A 163 -15.38 3.99 0.16
CA ARG A 163 -14.10 4.54 0.65
C ARG A 163 -14.09 4.79 2.16
N PRO A 164 -15.14 5.33 2.80
CA PRO A 164 -15.14 5.53 4.25
C PRO A 164 -14.96 4.21 5.03
N LEU A 165 -15.59 3.13 4.57
CA LEU A 165 -15.43 1.81 5.16
C LEU A 165 -13.99 1.30 4.96
N LEU A 166 -13.47 1.38 3.74
CA LEU A 166 -12.09 0.97 3.44
C LEU A 166 -11.09 1.77 4.29
N TRP A 167 -11.30 3.07 4.43
CA TRP A 167 -10.45 3.97 5.24
C TRP A 167 -10.36 3.46 6.68
N LYS A 168 -11.50 3.21 7.33
CA LYS A 168 -11.53 2.66 8.69
C LYS A 168 -10.86 1.28 8.79
N LEU A 169 -11.05 0.41 7.79
CA LEU A 169 -10.43 -0.93 7.78
C LEU A 169 -8.91 -0.89 7.57
N LEU A 170 -8.41 0.01 6.71
CA LEU A 170 -6.98 0.22 6.51
C LEU A 170 -6.33 0.85 7.76
N LEU A 171 -7.02 1.77 8.44
CA LEU A 171 -6.56 2.30 9.73
C LEU A 171 -6.49 1.21 10.80
N LEU A 172 -7.49 0.32 10.86
CA LEU A 172 -7.44 -0.85 11.73
C LEU A 172 -6.22 -1.72 11.42
N ARG A 173 -5.96 -2.02 10.14
CA ARG A 173 -4.74 -2.74 9.73
C ARG A 173 -3.48 -2.00 10.18
N ALA A 174 -3.40 -0.68 9.97
CA ALA A 174 -2.25 0.15 10.37
C ALA A 174 -1.96 0.05 11.87
N ARG A 175 -3.02 0.18 12.68
CA ARG A 175 -2.94 0.06 14.14
C ARG A 175 -2.42 -1.30 14.56
N LEU A 176 -2.90 -2.39 13.95
CA LEU A 176 -2.48 -3.75 14.28
C LEU A 176 -1.02 -4.04 13.93
N VAL A 177 -0.53 -3.47 12.83
CA VAL A 177 0.89 -3.53 12.45
C VAL A 177 1.74 -2.80 13.49
N ASN A 178 1.32 -1.60 13.91
CA ASN A 178 2.05 -0.80 14.90
C ASN A 178 2.05 -1.43 16.31
N GLU A 179 0.94 -2.02 16.74
CA GLU A 179 0.81 -2.73 18.03
C GLU A 179 1.61 -4.05 18.08
N ARG A 180 2.39 -4.37 17.04
CA ARG A 180 3.21 -5.61 16.90
C ARG A 180 2.42 -6.92 17.01
N LYS A 181 1.09 -6.88 16.81
CA LYS A 181 0.22 -8.06 16.92
C LYS A 181 0.38 -9.03 15.76
N ALA A 182 0.83 -8.55 14.58
CA ALA A 182 1.55 -9.26 13.52
C ALA A 182 1.35 -8.53 12.18
N PRO A 183 2.40 -8.29 11.38
CA PRO A 183 2.26 -7.83 10.00
C PRO A 183 1.51 -8.90 9.18
N GLY A 184 0.38 -8.54 8.58
CA GLY A 184 -0.39 -9.43 7.69
C GLY A 184 -1.68 -10.03 8.26
N LEU A 185 -2.11 -9.62 9.47
CA LEU A 185 -3.32 -10.14 10.14
C LEU A 185 -4.66 -9.82 9.45
N LEU A 186 -4.69 -8.81 8.59
CA LEU A 186 -5.79 -8.57 7.67
C LEU A 186 -5.18 -8.54 6.29
N LYS A 187 -5.24 -9.61 5.51
CA LYS A 187 -4.75 -9.61 4.12
C LYS A 187 -5.70 -8.87 3.19
N ASP A 188 -5.24 -8.53 1.98
CA ASP A 188 -6.06 -7.77 1.03
C ASP A 188 -7.32 -8.54 0.64
N GLU A 189 -7.24 -9.87 0.56
CA GLU A 189 -8.42 -10.71 0.28
C GLU A 189 -9.46 -10.65 1.40
N VAL A 190 -9.02 -10.48 2.66
CA VAL A 190 -9.94 -10.32 3.80
C VAL A 190 -10.59 -8.95 3.73
N LEU A 191 -9.83 -7.88 3.45
CA LEU A 191 -10.39 -6.53 3.31
C LEU A 191 -11.40 -6.45 2.17
N LEU A 192 -11.11 -7.04 1.02
CA LEU A 192 -12.05 -7.13 -0.11
C LEU A 192 -13.35 -7.82 0.32
N GLN A 193 -13.26 -8.98 0.96
CA GLN A 193 -14.45 -9.69 1.45
C GLN A 193 -15.25 -8.88 2.49
N LEU A 194 -14.59 -8.09 3.33
CA LEU A 194 -15.26 -7.21 4.30
C LEU A 194 -16.00 -6.06 3.62
N LEU A 195 -15.42 -5.48 2.57
CA LEU A 195 -16.08 -4.45 1.74
C LEU A 195 -17.31 -5.03 1.02
N GLU A 196 -17.22 -6.27 0.54
CA GLU A 196 -18.28 -6.93 -0.22
C GLU A 196 -19.44 -7.34 0.70
N LYS A 197 -19.14 -8.23 1.65
CA LYS A 197 -20.14 -8.97 2.43
C LYS A 197 -20.62 -8.20 3.65
N ARG A 198 -19.84 -7.23 4.14
CA ARG A 198 -20.17 -6.35 5.28
C ARG A 198 -20.84 -7.12 6.44
N PRO A 199 -20.18 -8.17 6.98
CA PRO A 199 -20.76 -9.02 8.01
C PRO A 199 -21.15 -8.21 9.24
N THR A 200 -22.30 -8.54 9.82
CA THR A 200 -22.84 -7.89 11.03
C THR A 200 -22.75 -8.79 12.25
N LYS A 201 -22.56 -10.10 12.05
CA LYS A 201 -22.48 -11.11 13.11
C LYS A 201 -21.13 -11.82 13.13
N PRO A 202 -20.67 -12.29 14.32
CA PRO A 202 -19.43 -13.07 14.42
C PRO A 202 -19.42 -14.35 13.58
N SER A 203 -20.58 -14.99 13.42
CA SER A 203 -20.72 -16.21 12.60
C SER A 203 -20.49 -15.93 11.12
N GLU A 204 -20.94 -14.78 10.61
CA GLU A 204 -20.72 -14.35 9.22
C GLU A 204 -19.24 -14.03 8.99
N LEU A 205 -18.61 -13.33 9.95
CA LEU A 205 -17.19 -13.00 9.89
C LEU A 205 -16.32 -14.26 9.82
N LYS A 206 -16.62 -15.30 10.60
CA LYS A 206 -15.91 -16.59 10.58
C LYS A 206 -16.03 -17.36 9.25
N ARG A 207 -17.03 -17.05 8.42
CA ARG A 207 -17.21 -17.68 7.10
C ARG A 207 -16.33 -17.05 6.02
N LEU A 208 -15.65 -15.94 6.31
CA LEU A 208 -14.78 -15.28 5.34
C LEU A 208 -13.48 -16.06 5.16
N ARG A 209 -13.04 -16.22 3.90
CA ARG A 209 -11.77 -16.87 3.58
C ARG A 209 -10.63 -16.04 4.14
N GLY A 210 -9.74 -16.68 4.90
CA GLY A 210 -8.60 -16.00 5.53
C GLY A 210 -8.90 -15.42 6.91
N VAL A 211 -10.14 -15.51 7.41
CA VAL A 211 -10.48 -15.19 8.81
C VAL A 211 -10.34 -16.46 9.65
N GLY A 212 -9.19 -16.58 10.32
CA GLY A 212 -8.93 -17.64 11.30
C GLY A 212 -9.51 -17.34 12.69
N ALA A 213 -9.34 -18.29 13.61
CA ALA A 213 -9.79 -18.16 14.99
C ALA A 213 -9.24 -16.89 15.68
N PHE A 214 -7.97 -16.55 15.42
CA PHE A 214 -7.35 -15.34 15.96
C PHE A 214 -8.09 -14.07 15.53
N ILE A 215 -8.30 -13.86 14.23
CA ILE A 215 -8.99 -12.67 13.72
C ILE A 215 -10.42 -12.64 14.26
N ALA A 216 -11.12 -13.77 14.28
CA ALA A 216 -12.49 -13.83 14.74
C ALA A 216 -12.64 -13.51 16.24
N ASN A 217 -11.71 -13.96 17.08
CA ASN A 217 -11.80 -13.82 18.53
C ASN A 217 -11.20 -12.49 19.01
N GLU A 218 -9.99 -12.14 18.55
CA GLU A 218 -9.25 -10.97 19.01
C GLU A 218 -9.67 -9.68 18.30
N LEU A 219 -9.96 -9.76 16.99
CA LEU A 219 -10.25 -8.60 16.15
C LEU A 219 -11.71 -8.47 15.75
N GLY A 220 -12.49 -9.55 15.92
CA GLY A 220 -13.85 -9.62 15.39
C GLY A 220 -14.76 -8.53 15.94
N LYS A 221 -14.61 -8.17 17.22
CA LYS A 221 -15.39 -7.08 17.83
C LYS A 221 -15.13 -5.74 17.16
N ASP A 222 -13.88 -5.41 16.87
CA ASP A 222 -13.51 -4.13 16.27
C ASP A 222 -13.89 -4.07 14.79
N ILE A 223 -13.69 -5.17 14.05
CA ILE A 223 -14.12 -5.27 12.64
C ILE A 223 -15.62 -5.08 12.50
N LEU A 224 -16.42 -5.82 13.30
CA LEU A 224 -17.89 -5.72 13.24
C LEU A 224 -18.38 -4.35 13.67
N ARG A 225 -17.71 -3.69 14.63
CA ARG A 225 -18.03 -2.33 15.05
C ARG A 225 -17.86 -1.34 13.90
N VAL A 226 -16.70 -1.37 13.22
CA VAL A 226 -16.41 -0.51 12.06
C VAL A 226 -17.47 -0.67 10.96
N ILE A 227 -17.87 -1.91 10.66
CA ILE A 227 -18.89 -2.19 9.63
C ILE A 227 -20.26 -1.66 10.04
N ARG A 228 -20.68 -1.91 11.29
CA ARG A 228 -21.98 -1.44 11.80
C ARG A 228 -22.08 0.08 11.82
N GLU A 229 -21.03 0.76 12.29
CA GLU A 229 -20.97 2.23 12.26
C GLU A 229 -21.10 2.78 10.84
N PHE A 230 -20.42 2.17 9.87
CA PHE A 230 -20.53 2.57 8.46
C PHE A 230 -21.95 2.38 7.92
N GLN A 231 -22.60 1.25 8.22
CA GLN A 231 -23.99 1.00 7.82
C GLN A 231 -24.97 1.98 8.45
N GLN A 232 -24.78 2.31 9.74
CA GLN A 232 -25.60 3.32 10.43
C GLN A 232 -25.43 4.71 9.84
N GLN A 233 -24.19 5.10 9.52
CA GLN A 233 -23.91 6.37 8.84
C GLN A 233 -24.57 6.44 7.45
N ALA A 234 -24.51 5.35 6.68
CA ALA A 234 -25.18 5.28 5.38
C ALA A 234 -26.72 5.35 5.50
N ALA A 235 -27.30 4.71 6.52
CA ALA A 235 -28.74 4.78 6.78
C ALA A 235 -29.19 6.19 7.20
N ASN A 236 -28.41 6.86 8.05
CA ASN A 236 -28.71 8.21 8.54
C ASN A 236 -28.48 9.31 7.48
N ALA A 237 -27.69 9.04 6.44
CA ALA A 237 -27.51 9.95 5.31
C ALA A 237 -28.62 9.82 4.24
N SER A 238 -29.53 8.84 4.40
CA SER A 238 -30.63 8.55 3.48
C SER A 238 -32.05 9.02 3.88
N PRO A 239 -32.32 9.84 4.92
CA PRO A 239 -33.68 10.36 5.16
C PRO A 239 -33.76 11.89 5.02
N SER A 240 -34.01 12.43 3.82
CA SER A 240 -34.59 13.79 3.62
C SER A 240 -34.94 14.17 2.16
N ASP A 241 -35.54 13.31 1.33
CA ASP A 241 -35.98 13.75 -0.03
C ASP A 241 -37.47 13.53 -0.35
N ASP A 242 -38.27 13.00 0.59
CA ASP A 242 -39.71 12.74 0.36
C ASP A 242 -40.66 13.58 1.25
N ALA A 243 -40.23 14.77 1.69
CA ALA A 243 -41.06 15.64 2.55
C ALA A 243 -41.25 17.05 2.00
N GLU A 244 -41.40 17.22 0.68
CA GLU A 244 -42.00 18.44 0.08
C GLU A 244 -42.90 18.05 -1.09
N THR A 245 -44.11 17.58 -0.80
CA THR A 245 -45.29 17.74 -1.66
C THR A 245 -46.55 17.44 -0.88
N LEU A 246 -47.03 18.43 -0.13
CA LEU A 246 -48.45 18.62 0.20
C LEU A 246 -48.77 20.12 0.18
#